data_AF-A0A8H6JDY0-F1
#
_entry.id   AF-A0A8H6JDY0-F1
#
_cell.length_a   1.000
_cell.length_b   1.000
_cell.length_c   1.000
_cell.angle_alpha   90.00
_cell.angle_beta   90.00
_cell.angle_gamma   90.00
#
_symmetry.space_group_name_H-M   'P 1'
#
loop_
_entity.id
_entity.type
_entity.pdbx_description
1 polymer ?
#
loop_
_entity_poly.entity_id
_entity_poly.type
_entity_poly.pdbx_seq_one_letter_code
_entity_poly.pdbx_strand_id
1 'polypeptide(L)'
;MTTPTYTLAEGVPYADATTAQQFGGNSIKGLMLLQDTQLIETLAHFSRERIPERVVHARAVGAFGEFEVTHDVSHFTSAKFLNGIGKKSKVLLRVSTVGPERGSADTVRDIRGWGMKIFTEEGNQDWVFNSIPVFFIRDPIKFPSVNRSHKRNPATNVSDPTMFWDGRGTPKSVRHVNSYSGHTYKLTKDDGTFYYVKIHIKSNQGVQTLTQDEAVKLAGEDPDAHTADLYDSI
;
A
#
# COMPACT_ATOMS: atom_id res chain seq x y z
N MET A 1 24.27 2.72 -24.54
CA MET A 1 24.50 1.79 -23.42
C MET A 1 24.76 0.42 -24.01
N THR A 2 25.70 -0.36 -23.47
CA THR A 2 25.96 -1.74 -23.91
C THR A 2 24.82 -2.65 -23.47
N THR A 3 24.46 -3.65 -24.30
CA THR A 3 23.48 -4.67 -23.92
C THR A 3 23.95 -5.38 -22.65
N PRO A 4 23.12 -5.45 -21.58
CA PRO A 4 23.48 -6.16 -20.37
C PRO A 4 23.77 -7.64 -20.65
N THR A 5 24.78 -8.19 -19.99
CA THR A 5 25.05 -9.63 -20.03
C THR A 5 24.05 -10.35 -19.13
N TYR A 6 23.34 -11.33 -19.68
CA TYR A 6 22.49 -12.22 -18.89
C TYR A 6 23.34 -13.18 -18.06
N THR A 7 22.99 -13.35 -16.79
CA THR A 7 23.72 -14.20 -15.85
C THR A 7 22.74 -15.08 -15.08
N LEU A 8 23.25 -16.22 -14.60
CA LEU A 8 22.58 -17.00 -13.57
C LEU A 8 22.51 -16.21 -12.25
N ALA A 9 21.76 -16.72 -11.26
CA ALA A 9 21.61 -16.09 -9.95
C ALA A 9 22.94 -15.83 -9.23
N GLU A 10 23.94 -16.69 -9.46
CA GLU A 10 25.30 -16.58 -8.89
C GLU A 10 26.26 -15.73 -9.74
N GLY A 11 25.75 -15.02 -10.76
CA GLY A 11 26.53 -14.08 -11.58
C GLY A 11 27.33 -14.72 -12.72
N VAL A 12 27.16 -16.02 -13.00
CA VAL A 12 27.81 -16.70 -14.12
C VAL A 12 27.13 -16.30 -15.43
N PRO A 13 27.86 -15.73 -16.42
CA PRO A 13 27.29 -15.43 -17.74
C PRO A 13 26.69 -16.67 -18.38
N TYR A 14 25.48 -16.56 -18.92
CA TYR A 14 24.82 -17.63 -19.65
C TYR A 14 24.51 -17.19 -21.08
N ALA A 15 24.70 -18.11 -22.02
CA ALA A 15 24.75 -17.76 -23.44
C ALA A 15 23.39 -17.33 -24.02
N ASP A 16 22.29 -17.91 -23.54
CA ASP A 16 20.94 -17.64 -24.06
C ASP A 16 19.86 -17.84 -22.98
N ALA A 17 19.19 -16.75 -22.61
CA ALA A 17 18.10 -16.72 -21.63
C ALA A 17 16.77 -17.33 -22.14
N THR A 18 16.71 -17.71 -23.42
CA THR A 18 15.46 -18.16 -24.08
C THR A 18 15.42 -19.67 -24.33
N THR A 19 16.50 -20.38 -24.00
CA THR A 19 16.63 -21.83 -24.27
C THR A 19 16.71 -22.64 -22.99
N ALA A 20 16.41 -23.94 -23.12
CA ALA A 20 16.60 -24.90 -22.05
C ALA A 20 17.28 -26.15 -22.61
N GLN A 21 18.11 -26.81 -21.81
CA GLN A 21 18.89 -27.97 -22.21
C GLN A 21 18.01 -29.22 -22.26
N GLN A 22 18.05 -29.89 -23.41
CA GLN A 22 17.28 -31.10 -23.67
C GLN A 22 18.17 -32.17 -24.31
N PHE A 23 17.89 -33.42 -23.98
CA PHE A 23 18.39 -34.59 -24.68
C PHE A 23 17.42 -34.99 -25.81
N GLY A 24 17.95 -35.33 -26.99
CA GLY A 24 17.16 -35.88 -28.10
C GLY A 24 16.84 -34.93 -29.26
N GLY A 25 17.23 -33.64 -29.20
CA GLY A 25 17.25 -32.69 -30.32
C GLY A 25 15.89 -32.28 -30.95
N ASN A 26 15.76 -30.98 -31.26
CA ASN A 26 14.80 -30.26 -32.14
C ASN A 26 13.35 -30.75 -32.32
N SER A 27 12.82 -31.55 -31.40
CA SER A 27 11.48 -32.11 -31.49
C SER A 27 10.72 -31.95 -30.17
N ILE A 28 9.39 -31.95 -30.23
CA ILE A 28 8.45 -31.93 -29.10
C ILE A 28 8.65 -33.14 -28.14
N LYS A 29 9.62 -34.03 -28.43
CA LYS A 29 9.92 -35.26 -27.68
C LYS A 29 11.25 -35.19 -26.91
N GLY A 30 11.92 -34.04 -26.86
CA GLY A 30 13.13 -33.86 -26.06
C GLY A 30 12.88 -34.08 -24.57
N LEU A 31 13.85 -34.67 -23.87
CA LEU A 31 13.82 -34.81 -22.41
C LEU A 31 14.63 -33.67 -21.77
N MET A 32 14.00 -32.92 -20.88
CA MET A 32 14.69 -31.87 -20.12
C MET A 32 15.77 -32.46 -19.22
N LEU A 33 16.93 -31.80 -19.16
CA LEU A 33 18.07 -32.27 -18.39
C LEU A 33 18.11 -31.63 -17.00
N LEU A 34 18.36 -32.44 -15.97
CA LEU A 34 18.53 -31.96 -14.59
C LEU A 34 19.79 -31.08 -14.42
N GLN A 35 20.73 -31.13 -15.36
CA GLN A 35 21.91 -30.27 -15.36
C GLN A 35 21.60 -28.82 -15.78
N ASP A 36 20.39 -28.53 -16.27
CA ASP A 36 19.99 -27.19 -16.68
C ASP A 36 19.73 -26.29 -15.47
N THR A 37 20.79 -25.66 -14.97
CA THR A 37 20.72 -24.74 -13.84
C THR A 37 19.83 -23.54 -14.13
N GLN A 38 19.89 -22.97 -15.35
CA GLN A 38 19.07 -21.80 -15.75
C GLN A 38 17.58 -22.11 -15.58
N LEU A 39 17.13 -23.25 -16.11
CA LEU A 39 15.73 -23.67 -16.01
C LEU A 39 15.32 -23.85 -14.56
N ILE A 40 16.13 -24.56 -13.78
CA ILE A 40 15.82 -24.90 -12.38
C ILE A 40 15.71 -23.63 -11.54
N GLU A 41 16.69 -22.73 -11.61
CA GLU A 41 16.70 -21.51 -10.78
C GLU A 41 15.57 -20.55 -11.18
N THR A 42 15.30 -20.41 -12.48
CA THR A 42 14.24 -19.53 -12.99
C THR A 42 12.88 -20.00 -12.48
N LEU A 43 12.59 -21.30 -12.60
CA LEU A 43 11.32 -21.87 -12.11
C LEU A 43 11.24 -21.89 -10.58
N ALA A 44 12.36 -22.12 -9.89
CA ALA A 44 12.42 -22.10 -8.43
C ALA A 44 12.15 -20.71 -7.87
N HIS A 45 12.71 -19.66 -8.48
CA HIS A 45 12.45 -18.28 -8.08
C HIS A 45 11.02 -17.85 -8.41
N PHE A 46 10.54 -18.13 -9.64
CA PHE A 46 9.18 -17.81 -10.06
C PHE A 46 8.12 -18.38 -9.08
N SER A 47 8.29 -19.64 -8.69
CA SER A 47 7.39 -20.31 -7.75
C SER A 47 7.38 -19.71 -6.34
N ARG A 48 8.29 -18.77 -6.03
CA ARG A 48 8.47 -18.10 -4.74
C ARG A 48 8.30 -16.59 -4.78
N GLU A 49 7.91 -16.02 -5.93
CA GLU A 49 7.70 -14.57 -6.06
C GLU A 49 6.58 -14.02 -5.18
N ARG A 50 5.61 -14.86 -4.78
CA ARG A 50 4.47 -14.43 -3.97
C ARG A 50 4.79 -14.59 -2.50
N ILE A 51 4.80 -13.47 -1.79
CA ILE A 51 4.69 -13.43 -0.32
C ILE A 51 3.22 -13.21 0.08
N PRO A 52 2.83 -13.55 1.33
CA PRO A 52 1.49 -13.25 1.81
C PRO A 52 1.15 -11.76 1.67
N GLU A 53 -0.03 -11.46 1.14
CA GLU A 53 -0.54 -10.08 1.15
C GLU A 53 -0.86 -9.62 2.58
N ARG A 54 -1.02 -8.31 2.77
CA ARG A 54 -1.45 -7.79 4.08
C ARG A 54 -2.88 -8.29 4.36
N VAL A 55 -3.12 -8.75 5.59
CA VAL A 55 -4.45 -9.28 6.00
C VAL A 55 -5.58 -8.26 5.81
N VAL A 56 -5.26 -6.97 5.94
CA VAL A 56 -6.09 -5.82 5.58
C VAL A 56 -5.23 -4.84 4.80
N HIS A 57 -5.85 -3.98 4.00
CA HIS A 57 -5.13 -3.03 3.15
C HIS A 57 -4.17 -3.68 2.15
N ALA A 58 -4.58 -4.79 1.53
CA ALA A 58 -3.76 -5.53 0.56
C ALA A 58 -3.51 -4.71 -0.70
N ARG A 59 -4.57 -4.15 -1.27
CA ARG A 59 -4.56 -3.30 -2.47
C ARG A 59 -4.12 -1.87 -2.14
N ALA A 60 -3.05 -1.40 -2.78
CA ALA A 60 -2.45 -0.11 -2.45
C ALA A 60 -1.54 0.41 -3.56
N VAL A 61 -1.34 1.72 -3.54
CA VAL A 61 -0.30 2.43 -4.29
C VAL A 61 0.62 3.17 -3.30
N GLY A 62 1.87 3.39 -3.68
CA GLY A 62 2.81 4.15 -2.87
C GLY A 62 3.68 5.09 -3.69
N ALA A 63 4.17 6.13 -3.04
CA ALA A 63 5.04 7.15 -3.63
C ALA A 63 6.02 7.66 -2.57
N PHE A 64 7.21 8.07 -3.02
CA PHE A 64 8.12 8.84 -2.17
C PHE A 64 7.82 10.34 -2.30
N GLY A 65 8.13 11.09 -1.25
CA GLY A 65 7.98 12.53 -1.22
C GLY A 65 8.73 13.16 -0.05
N GLU A 66 8.34 14.38 0.31
CA GLU A 66 8.92 15.14 1.41
C GLU A 66 7.83 15.63 2.39
N PHE A 67 8.16 15.63 3.67
CA PHE A 67 7.44 16.36 4.71
C PHE A 67 8.25 17.61 5.05
N GLU A 68 7.62 18.78 5.01
CA GLU A 68 8.25 20.06 5.34
C GLU A 68 7.53 20.74 6.52
N VAL A 69 8.29 21.15 7.52
CA VAL A 69 7.77 21.94 8.65
C VAL A 69 7.57 23.38 8.19
N THR A 70 6.35 23.87 8.20
CA THR A 70 6.03 25.24 7.77
C THR A 70 5.69 26.18 8.92
N HIS A 71 5.38 25.64 10.09
CA HIS A 71 4.98 26.40 11.27
C HIS A 71 5.71 25.86 12.51
N ASP A 72 6.06 26.76 13.42
CA ASP A 72 6.69 26.37 14.68
C ASP A 72 5.67 25.73 15.62
N VAL A 73 5.92 24.45 15.94
CA VAL A 73 5.12 23.64 16.87
C VAL A 73 5.95 23.14 18.07
N SER A 74 7.12 23.75 18.32
CA SER A 74 8.02 23.41 19.44
C SER A 74 7.35 23.52 20.81
N HIS A 75 6.33 24.38 20.92
CA HIS A 75 5.51 24.50 22.11
C HIS A 75 4.63 23.25 22.38
N PHE A 76 4.48 22.32 21.44
CA PHE A 76 3.80 21.03 21.64
C PHE A 76 4.74 19.85 21.85
N THR A 77 5.95 19.85 21.28
CA THR A 77 6.80 18.65 21.19
C THR A 77 8.28 18.97 21.07
N SER A 78 9.14 18.10 21.60
CA SER A 78 10.58 18.13 21.32
C SER A 78 11.01 17.24 20.14
N ALA A 79 10.08 16.51 19.52
CA ALA A 79 10.39 15.65 18.37
C ALA A 79 11.06 16.43 17.22
N LYS A 80 12.29 16.08 16.85
CA LYS A 80 13.12 16.95 16.01
C LYS A 80 12.64 17.08 14.58
N PHE A 81 11.87 16.11 14.06
CA PHE A 81 11.32 16.20 12.70
C PHE A 81 10.17 17.21 12.58
N LEU A 82 9.56 17.61 13.69
CA LEU A 82 8.50 18.63 13.76
C LEU A 82 9.05 20.02 14.14
N ASN A 83 10.35 20.12 14.43
CA ASN A 83 10.99 21.33 14.94
C ASN A 83 11.99 21.90 13.93
N GLY A 84 11.86 23.21 13.68
CA GLY A 84 12.65 23.95 12.69
C GLY A 84 11.86 24.19 11.40
N ILE A 85 11.31 25.40 11.23
CA ILE A 85 10.62 25.80 10.00
C ILE A 85 11.56 25.66 8.80
N GLY A 86 11.06 25.11 7.69
CA GLY A 86 11.80 24.76 6.49
C GLY A 86 12.50 23.40 6.57
N LYS A 87 12.48 22.71 7.72
CA LYS A 87 13.08 21.37 7.84
C LYS A 87 12.30 20.38 7.00
N LYS A 88 13.02 19.64 6.15
CA LYS A 88 12.49 18.60 5.27
C LYS A 88 12.89 17.22 5.76
N SER A 89 11.97 16.28 5.68
CA SER A 89 12.20 14.85 5.94
C SER A 89 11.67 14.02 4.78
N LYS A 90 12.43 13.02 4.33
CA LYS A 90 11.96 12.10 3.29
C LYS A 90 10.76 11.31 3.80
N VAL A 91 9.80 11.05 2.91
CA VAL A 91 8.59 10.29 3.20
C VAL A 91 8.42 9.15 2.21
N LEU A 92 7.96 8.00 2.70
CA LEU A 92 7.32 6.96 1.91
C LEU A 92 5.83 6.90 2.27
N LEU A 93 4.97 7.19 1.30
CA LEU A 93 3.53 7.11 1.41
C LEU A 93 3.03 5.79 0.82
N ARG A 94 2.02 5.19 1.46
CA ARG A 94 1.24 4.06 0.95
C ARG A 94 -0.24 4.30 1.22
N VAL A 95 -1.02 4.50 0.16
CA VAL A 95 -2.48 4.67 0.22
C VAL A 95 -3.17 3.42 -0.29
N SER A 96 -4.24 2.98 0.36
CA SER A 96 -4.82 1.64 0.15
C SER A 96 -6.34 1.62 0.31
N THR A 97 -7.02 0.63 -0.26
CA THR A 97 -8.33 0.16 0.25
C THR A 97 -8.12 -0.66 1.53
N VAL A 98 -9.14 -1.29 2.11
CA VAL A 98 -9.04 -2.04 3.39
C VAL A 98 -9.44 -3.50 3.23
N GLY A 99 -10.68 -3.75 2.82
CA GLY A 99 -11.31 -5.06 2.86
C GLY A 99 -10.82 -6.02 1.77
N PRO A 100 -10.87 -5.61 0.49
CA PRO A 100 -10.58 -6.51 -0.64
C PRO A 100 -9.10 -6.91 -0.78
N GLU A 101 -8.87 -7.99 -1.53
CA GLU A 101 -7.55 -8.60 -1.76
C GLU A 101 -6.69 -7.79 -2.74
N ARG A 102 -5.41 -8.15 -2.92
CA ARG A 102 -4.46 -7.40 -3.79
C ARG A 102 -4.96 -7.17 -5.22
N GLY A 103 -5.76 -8.09 -5.76
CA GLY A 103 -6.31 -8.02 -7.13
C GLY A 103 -7.65 -7.29 -7.27
N SER A 104 -8.15 -6.63 -6.22
CA SER A 104 -9.42 -5.90 -6.27
C SER A 104 -9.32 -4.57 -7.02
N ALA A 105 -10.45 -4.03 -7.46
CA ALA A 105 -10.53 -2.68 -8.01
C ALA A 105 -10.27 -1.58 -6.94
N ASP A 106 -9.62 -0.50 -7.35
CA ASP A 106 -9.32 0.67 -6.50
C ASP A 106 -10.56 1.48 -6.13
N THR A 107 -11.60 1.45 -6.96
CA THR A 107 -12.83 2.27 -6.84
C THR A 107 -13.95 1.58 -6.06
N VAL A 108 -13.61 0.54 -5.30
CA VAL A 108 -14.56 -0.06 -4.36
C VAL A 108 -14.89 0.89 -3.22
N ARG A 109 -16.13 0.79 -2.74
CA ARG A 109 -16.60 1.50 -1.56
C ARG A 109 -15.88 0.99 -0.32
N ASP A 110 -15.00 1.82 0.24
CA ASP A 110 -14.18 1.44 1.38
C ASP A 110 -13.55 2.68 2.05
N ILE A 111 -13.02 2.53 3.26
CA ILE A 111 -12.08 3.52 3.81
C ILE A 111 -10.81 3.49 2.95
N ARG A 112 -10.07 4.60 2.92
CA ARG A 112 -8.71 4.58 2.39
C ARG A 112 -7.70 4.63 3.52
N GLY A 113 -6.83 3.62 3.58
CA GLY A 113 -5.68 3.63 4.49
C GLY A 113 -4.64 4.63 4.02
N TRP A 114 -4.02 5.34 4.96
CA TRP A 114 -2.97 6.31 4.72
C TRP A 114 -1.77 5.99 5.61
N GLY A 115 -0.86 5.15 5.12
CA GLY A 115 0.39 4.84 5.81
C GLY A 115 1.50 5.78 5.34
N MET A 116 2.05 6.57 6.26
CA MET A 116 3.12 7.52 5.95
C MET A 116 4.33 7.25 6.85
N LYS A 117 5.44 6.84 6.26
CA LYS A 117 6.73 6.66 6.95
C LYS A 117 7.58 7.90 6.72
N ILE A 118 7.96 8.57 7.79
CA ILE A 118 8.84 9.74 7.79
C ILE A 118 10.22 9.28 8.27
N PHE A 119 11.23 9.45 7.42
CA PHE A 119 12.61 9.11 7.74
C PHE A 119 13.23 10.29 8.49
N THR A 120 13.25 10.21 9.82
CA THR A 120 13.76 11.28 10.69
C THR A 120 15.17 10.97 11.20
N GLU A 121 15.84 11.98 11.74
CA GLU A 121 17.14 11.81 12.41
C GLU A 121 17.06 11.05 13.74
N GLU A 122 15.85 10.85 14.28
CA GLU A 122 15.59 10.13 15.53
C GLU A 122 14.99 8.73 15.27
N GLY A 123 15.09 8.25 14.02
CA GLY A 123 14.51 7.00 13.55
C GLY A 123 13.28 7.20 12.68
N ASN A 124 12.62 6.11 12.31
CA ASN A 124 11.44 6.18 11.45
C ASN A 124 10.20 6.51 12.28
N GLN A 125 9.51 7.59 11.91
CA GLN A 125 8.18 7.88 12.44
C GLN A 125 7.12 7.38 11.46
N ASP A 126 6.30 6.43 11.92
CA ASP A 126 5.18 5.92 11.13
C ASP A 126 3.87 6.58 11.60
N TRP A 127 3.19 7.28 10.70
CA TRP A 127 1.84 7.75 10.86
C TRP A 127 0.90 6.86 10.04
N VAL A 128 0.26 5.91 10.73
CA VAL A 128 -0.62 4.89 10.14
C VAL A 128 -2.08 5.32 10.35
N PHE A 129 -2.60 6.05 9.39
CA PHE A 129 -3.85 6.80 9.46
C PHE A 129 -4.89 6.26 8.47
N ASN A 130 -6.07 6.87 8.47
CA ASN A 130 -7.14 6.58 7.52
C ASN A 130 -7.74 7.87 6.96
N SER A 131 -8.52 7.75 5.88
CA SER A 131 -9.22 8.87 5.26
C SER A 131 -10.43 9.38 6.05
N ILE A 132 -10.72 8.79 7.21
CA ILE A 132 -11.79 9.21 8.11
C ILE A 132 -11.24 9.50 9.52
N PRO A 133 -11.83 10.47 10.26
CA PRO A 133 -11.32 10.91 11.57
C PRO A 133 -11.73 10.02 12.74
N VAL A 134 -12.57 9.01 12.51
CA VAL A 134 -13.09 8.06 13.51
C VAL A 134 -13.00 6.64 12.95
N PHE A 135 -13.27 5.64 13.77
CA PHE A 135 -13.29 4.24 13.32
C PHE A 135 -14.60 3.55 13.75
N PHE A 136 -14.91 2.40 13.15
CA PHE A 136 -16.17 1.67 13.38
C PHE A 136 -16.32 1.15 14.82
N ILE A 137 -15.19 0.96 15.51
CA ILE A 137 -15.12 0.40 16.85
C ILE A 137 -14.15 1.22 17.70
N ARG A 138 -14.37 1.16 19.01
CA ARG A 138 -13.50 1.74 20.04
C ARG A 138 -12.75 0.70 20.88
N ASP A 139 -13.08 -0.57 20.69
CA ASP A 139 -12.50 -1.69 21.44
C ASP A 139 -11.72 -2.59 20.46
N PRO A 140 -10.39 -2.73 20.61
CA PRO A 140 -9.55 -3.46 19.68
C PRO A 140 -9.89 -4.95 19.59
N ILE A 141 -10.51 -5.55 20.62
CA ILE A 141 -10.88 -6.97 20.58
C ILE A 141 -11.91 -7.26 19.47
N LYS A 142 -12.67 -6.24 19.05
CA LYS A 142 -13.66 -6.35 17.97
C LYS A 142 -13.05 -6.21 16.58
N PHE A 143 -11.78 -5.82 16.45
CA PHE A 143 -11.12 -5.57 15.17
C PHE A 143 -11.14 -6.79 14.22
N PRO A 144 -10.87 -8.03 14.69
CA PRO A 144 -11.00 -9.20 13.82
C PRO A 144 -12.44 -9.40 13.31
N SER A 145 -13.45 -9.21 14.17
CA SER A 145 -14.86 -9.38 13.81
C SER A 145 -15.32 -8.36 12.76
N VAL A 146 -14.92 -7.10 12.91
CA VAL A 146 -15.21 -6.05 11.92
C VAL A 146 -14.56 -6.38 10.58
N ASN A 147 -13.29 -6.76 10.55
CA ASN A 147 -12.63 -7.04 9.27
C ASN A 147 -13.16 -8.31 8.59
N ARG A 148 -13.56 -9.33 9.37
CA ARG A 148 -14.22 -10.53 8.82
C ARG A 148 -15.55 -10.17 8.15
N SER A 149 -16.29 -9.22 8.70
CA SER A 149 -17.57 -8.81 8.12
C SER A 149 -17.43 -8.03 6.81
N HIS A 150 -16.30 -7.36 6.59
CA HIS A 150 -16.00 -6.61 5.36
C HIS A 150 -15.28 -7.47 4.28
N LYS A 151 -15.12 -8.77 4.54
CA LYS A 151 -14.45 -9.73 3.66
C LYS A 151 -15.44 -10.79 3.18
N ARG A 152 -14.92 -11.90 2.65
CA ARG A 152 -15.68 -13.01 2.10
C ARG A 152 -16.27 -13.87 3.21
N ASN A 153 -17.50 -14.32 2.99
CA ASN A 153 -18.12 -15.37 3.80
C ASN A 153 -17.27 -16.65 3.72
N PRO A 154 -16.95 -17.30 4.86
CA PRO A 154 -16.03 -18.44 4.88
C PRO A 154 -16.55 -19.70 4.16
N ALA A 155 -17.86 -19.84 3.98
CA ALA A 155 -18.45 -21.00 3.29
C ALA A 155 -18.54 -20.79 1.77
N THR A 156 -18.88 -19.57 1.33
CA THR A 156 -19.13 -19.28 -0.09
C THR A 156 -17.97 -18.60 -0.79
N ASN A 157 -17.04 -18.01 -0.03
CA ASN A 157 -15.96 -17.16 -0.53
C ASN A 157 -16.44 -15.93 -1.34
N VAL A 158 -17.66 -15.46 -1.08
CA VAL A 158 -18.28 -14.28 -1.70
C VAL A 158 -18.59 -13.22 -0.63
N SER A 159 -18.61 -11.95 -1.00
CA SER A 159 -19.08 -10.86 -0.12
C SER A 159 -20.52 -11.11 0.33
N ASP A 160 -20.82 -10.83 1.60
CA ASP A 160 -22.12 -11.14 2.21
C ASP A 160 -22.74 -9.87 2.84
N PRO A 161 -23.78 -9.27 2.22
CA PRO A 161 -24.47 -8.11 2.78
C PRO A 161 -25.15 -8.39 4.13
N THR A 162 -25.40 -9.64 4.49
CA THR A 162 -25.95 -9.99 5.81
C THR A 162 -24.89 -9.86 6.91
N MET A 163 -23.63 -10.09 6.54
CA MET A 163 -22.48 -9.83 7.40
C MET A 163 -22.16 -8.32 7.46
N PHE A 164 -22.52 -7.54 6.44
CA PHE A 164 -22.11 -6.14 6.27
C PHE A 164 -23.25 -5.15 5.99
N TRP A 165 -23.38 -4.11 6.82
CA TRP A 165 -24.39 -3.05 6.66
C TRP A 165 -23.72 -1.65 6.62
N ASP A 166 -23.38 -1.11 5.45
CA ASP A 166 -22.87 0.28 5.34
C ASP A 166 -23.15 0.98 3.99
N GLY A 167 -23.13 2.32 3.99
CA GLY A 167 -23.50 3.22 2.88
C GLY A 167 -22.55 4.41 2.63
N ARG A 168 -21.26 4.34 2.95
CA ARG A 168 -20.28 5.48 2.83
C ARG A 168 -19.69 5.72 1.44
N GLY A 169 -19.45 6.96 1.02
CA GLY A 169 -18.98 7.31 -0.34
C GLY A 169 -17.61 6.76 -0.79
N THR A 170 -17.37 6.74 -2.10
CA THR A 170 -16.15 6.23 -2.76
C THR A 170 -15.26 7.40 -3.24
N PRO A 171 -13.99 7.50 -2.81
CA PRO A 171 -13.08 8.54 -3.31
C PRO A 171 -12.78 8.43 -4.81
N LYS A 172 -12.63 9.58 -5.48
CA LYS A 172 -12.26 9.65 -6.92
C LYS A 172 -10.83 9.22 -7.21
N SER A 173 -9.88 9.64 -6.37
CA SER A 173 -8.48 9.23 -6.42
C SER A 173 -7.83 9.40 -5.04
N VAL A 174 -6.68 8.76 -4.83
CA VAL A 174 -5.85 8.88 -3.62
C VAL A 174 -5.32 10.30 -3.40
N ARG A 175 -5.26 11.15 -4.43
CA ARG A 175 -4.86 12.56 -4.31
C ARG A 175 -5.98 13.45 -3.77
N HIS A 176 -7.23 12.97 -3.83
CA HIS A 176 -8.45 13.69 -3.45
C HIS A 176 -9.06 13.21 -2.12
N VAL A 177 -8.24 12.63 -1.24
CA VAL A 177 -8.63 12.26 0.12
C VAL A 177 -7.83 13.04 1.17
N ASN A 178 -8.47 13.33 2.29
CA ASN A 178 -7.78 13.75 3.50
C ASN A 178 -7.27 12.52 4.25
N SER A 179 -6.39 12.72 5.21
CA SER A 179 -5.93 11.69 6.14
C SER A 179 -5.98 12.21 7.58
N TYR A 180 -6.31 11.32 8.51
CA TYR A 180 -6.60 11.68 9.89
C TYR A 180 -6.01 10.63 10.84
N SER A 181 -5.50 11.12 11.96
CA SER A 181 -4.88 10.27 12.98
C SER A 181 -5.80 9.21 13.55
N GLY A 182 -7.12 9.46 13.53
CA GLY A 182 -8.16 8.62 14.14
C GLY A 182 -8.05 8.61 15.65
N HIS A 183 -6.96 8.05 16.17
CA HIS A 183 -6.55 8.07 17.56
C HIS A 183 -6.09 9.46 18.01
N THR A 184 -6.18 9.69 19.32
CA THR A 184 -5.54 10.81 20.00
C THR A 184 -4.13 10.39 20.38
N TYR A 185 -3.13 11.20 20.04
CA TYR A 185 -1.73 10.94 20.37
C TYR A 185 -1.27 11.90 21.48
N LYS A 186 -0.12 11.59 22.09
CA LYS A 186 0.59 12.52 22.97
C LYS A 186 1.81 13.05 22.24
N LEU A 187 1.95 14.37 22.24
CA LEU A 187 3.23 15.03 21.94
C LEU A 187 3.85 15.47 23.26
N THR A 188 5.13 15.16 23.44
CA THR A 188 5.86 15.34 24.69
C THR A 188 7.02 16.31 24.51
N LYS A 189 7.32 17.06 25.56
CA LYS A 189 8.54 17.87 25.67
C LYS A 189 9.60 17.17 26.50
N ASP A 190 10.81 17.71 26.46
CA ASP A 190 11.96 17.19 27.22
C ASP A 190 11.78 17.30 28.74
N ASP A 191 10.96 18.24 29.21
CA ASP A 191 10.58 18.39 30.62
C ASP A 191 9.49 17.38 31.08
N GLY A 192 9.04 16.51 30.17
CA GLY A 192 8.00 15.51 30.42
C GLY A 192 6.56 16.03 30.33
N THR A 193 6.35 17.33 30.14
CA THR A 193 5.01 17.88 29.86
C THR A 193 4.51 17.42 28.49
N PHE A 194 3.19 17.36 28.31
CA PHE A 194 2.60 16.83 27.07
C PHE A 194 1.25 17.46 26.72
N TYR A 195 0.90 17.34 25.44
CA TYR A 195 -0.41 17.70 24.90
C TYR A 195 -1.04 16.50 24.20
N TYR A 196 -2.37 16.37 24.33
CA TYR A 196 -3.15 15.46 23.50
C TYR A 196 -3.43 16.12 22.15
N VAL A 197 -3.17 15.39 21.07
CA VAL A 197 -3.31 15.91 19.70
C VAL A 197 -4.09 14.99 18.78
N LYS A 198 -4.69 15.60 17.76
CA LYS A 198 -5.17 14.95 16.54
C LYS A 198 -4.35 15.48 15.38
N ILE A 199 -3.93 14.60 14.48
CA ILE A 199 -3.11 14.97 13.31
C ILE A 199 -4.00 14.86 12.08
N HIS A 200 -4.13 15.95 11.34
CA HIS A 200 -4.92 16.04 10.12
C HIS A 200 -4.02 16.41 8.94
N ILE A 201 -4.05 15.61 7.89
CA ILE A 201 -3.39 15.88 6.61
C ILE A 201 -4.50 16.18 5.61
N LYS A 202 -4.52 17.41 5.11
CA LYS A 202 -5.56 17.88 4.18
C LYS A 202 -5.01 17.90 2.77
N SER A 203 -5.78 17.36 1.83
CA SER A 203 -5.40 17.42 0.42
C SER A 203 -5.50 18.84 -0.11
N ASN A 204 -4.41 19.32 -0.71
CA ASN A 204 -4.39 20.60 -1.42
C ASN A 204 -5.13 20.53 -2.78
N GLN A 205 -5.42 19.33 -3.28
CA GLN A 205 -6.17 19.12 -4.53
C GLN A 205 -7.69 19.14 -4.31
N GLY A 206 -8.15 19.29 -3.05
CA GLY A 206 -9.55 19.22 -2.67
C GLY A 206 -10.11 17.80 -2.62
N VAL A 207 -11.18 17.61 -1.85
CA VAL A 207 -11.84 16.30 -1.69
C VAL A 207 -12.84 16.08 -2.82
N GLN A 208 -12.75 14.94 -3.50
CA GLN A 208 -13.67 14.54 -4.59
C GLN A 208 -14.07 13.07 -4.43
N THR A 209 -15.33 12.76 -4.72
CA THR A 209 -15.90 11.40 -4.62
C THR A 209 -16.58 11.02 -5.93
N LEU A 210 -16.58 9.73 -6.24
CA LEU A 210 -17.39 9.13 -7.31
C LEU A 210 -18.81 8.88 -6.80
N THR A 211 -19.76 8.97 -7.71
CA THR A 211 -21.08 8.33 -7.55
C THR A 211 -20.93 6.81 -7.59
N GLN A 212 -21.96 6.08 -7.15
CA GLN A 212 -21.94 4.61 -7.19
C GLN A 212 -21.79 4.09 -8.61
N ASP A 213 -22.48 4.67 -9.58
CA ASP A 213 -22.47 4.21 -10.97
C ASP A 213 -21.11 4.46 -11.63
N GLU A 214 -20.50 5.62 -11.39
CA GLU A 214 -19.13 5.91 -11.83
C GLU A 214 -18.12 4.94 -11.22
N ALA A 215 -18.25 4.65 -9.92
CA ALA A 215 -17.35 3.74 -9.22
C ALA A 215 -17.45 2.30 -9.76
N VAL A 216 -18.67 1.81 -10.01
CA VAL A 216 -18.92 0.48 -10.58
C VAL A 216 -18.38 0.38 -12.01
N LYS A 217 -18.64 1.39 -12.83
CA LYS A 217 -18.12 1.45 -14.20
C LYS A 217 -16.59 1.43 -14.20
N LEU A 218 -15.96 2.30 -13.41
CA LEU A 218 -14.50 2.39 -13.35
C LEU A 218 -13.88 1.11 -12.78
N ALA A 219 -14.54 0.42 -11.84
CA ALA A 219 -14.06 -0.86 -11.32
C ALA A 219 -13.99 -1.95 -12.39
N GLY A 220 -14.83 -1.89 -13.41
CA GLY A 220 -14.84 -2.83 -14.54
C GLY A 220 -13.92 -2.41 -15.70
N GLU A 221 -13.79 -1.11 -15.95
CA GLU A 221 -12.98 -0.57 -17.06
C GLU A 221 -11.50 -0.42 -16.70
N ASP A 222 -11.20 0.04 -15.48
CA ASP A 222 -9.85 0.27 -14.98
C ASP A 222 -9.79 -0.02 -13.47
N PRO A 223 -9.59 -1.28 -13.06
CA PRO A 223 -9.47 -1.65 -11.66
C PRO A 223 -8.24 -1.04 -10.98
N ASP A 224 -7.28 -0.51 -11.77
CA ASP A 224 -6.04 0.10 -11.29
C ASP A 224 -6.06 1.63 -11.31
N ALA A 225 -7.24 2.26 -11.48
CA ALA A 225 -7.39 3.69 -11.71
C ALA A 225 -6.73 4.61 -10.66
N HIS A 226 -6.74 4.24 -9.37
CA HIS A 226 -6.07 5.08 -8.36
C HIS A 226 -4.55 4.94 -8.43
N THR A 227 -4.08 3.76 -8.80
CA THR A 227 -2.66 3.46 -8.98
C THR A 227 -2.12 4.19 -10.20
N ALA A 228 -2.81 4.10 -11.34
CA ALA A 228 -2.48 4.82 -12.57
C ALA A 228 -2.51 6.34 -12.36
N ASP A 229 -3.59 6.88 -11.79
CA ASP A 229 -3.72 8.32 -11.52
C ASP A 229 -2.57 8.88 -10.66
N LEU A 230 -2.14 8.15 -9.62
CA LEU A 230 -1.02 8.62 -8.80
C LEU A 230 0.30 8.56 -9.57
N TYR A 231 0.55 7.47 -10.31
CA TYR A 231 1.79 7.31 -11.09
C TYR A 231 1.91 8.39 -12.17
N ASP A 232 0.84 8.63 -12.93
CA ASP A 232 0.84 9.60 -14.04
C ASP A 232 0.89 11.07 -13.57
N SER A 233 0.57 11.32 -12.28
CA SER A 233 0.58 12.65 -11.69
C SER A 233 1.91 13.05 -11.03
N ILE A 234 2.88 12.14 -10.91
CA ILE A 234 4.21 12.35 -10.32
C ILE A 234 5.24 12.57 -11.42
#